data_AF-A0A966YJ21-F1
#
_entry.id   AF-A0A966YJ21-F1
#
_cell.length_a   1.000
_cell.length_b   1.000
_cell.length_c   1.000
_cell.angle_alpha   90.00
_cell.angle_beta   90.00
_cell.angle_gamma   90.00
#
_symmetry.space_group_name_H-M   'P 1'
#
loop_
_entity.id
_entity.type
_entity.pdbx_description
1 polymer ?
#
loop_
_entity_poly.entity_id
_entity_poly.type
_entity_poly.pdbx_seq_one_letter_code
_entity_poly.pdbx_strand_id
1 'polypeptide(L)'
;MARILPLEQPLEWLQTQAGGLAAARPLRGLDEKASLAVGEQLLWVADNPLAASRETLERLPDWVNPQVAFEDYEKAACEALASTVEADGPLYKALLELADHSRIENRMIATETLALLGEYDPLVALLSELPPEGLGRRRWEAFEAKTVPLALADESLARLLEQVLRERLPQDRGEIAIKLARRTLPAESLAGLTSQLITLLEDEQPLLRRYAIQWLEELYDLSDSDRLRYRVDWPAQERKEGADWWRNRFEKERLTPRTAGMQSPTSENGR
;
A
#
# COMPACT_ATOMS: atom_id res chain seq x y z
N MET A 1 8.61 -14.07 -8.91
CA MET A 1 8.56 -15.38 -8.22
C MET A 1 7.19 -15.96 -8.45
N ALA A 2 7.10 -17.24 -8.83
CA ALA A 2 5.84 -17.95 -9.02
C ALA A 2 5.73 -19.10 -8.01
N ARG A 3 4.51 -19.39 -7.55
CA ARG A 3 4.21 -20.45 -6.57
C ARG A 3 3.02 -21.26 -7.03
N ILE A 4 3.09 -22.58 -6.84
CA ILE A 4 1.95 -23.49 -7.04
C ILE A 4 1.75 -24.25 -5.73
N LEU A 5 0.52 -24.28 -5.23
CA LEU A 5 0.17 -24.89 -3.95
C LEU A 5 -1.16 -25.66 -4.08
N PRO A 6 -1.15 -27.00 -3.98
CA PRO A 6 -2.37 -27.81 -3.93
C PRO A 6 -3.09 -27.63 -2.59
N LEU A 7 -4.38 -27.28 -2.64
CA LEU A 7 -5.18 -26.97 -1.44
C LEU A 7 -6.12 -28.09 -1.01
N GLU A 8 -6.83 -28.70 -1.95
CA GLU A 8 -7.88 -29.68 -1.63
C GLU A 8 -7.42 -31.12 -1.87
N GLN A 9 -6.61 -31.34 -2.90
CA GLN A 9 -6.12 -32.65 -3.29
C GLN A 9 -4.71 -32.56 -3.88
N PRO A 10 -3.93 -33.66 -3.84
CA PRO A 10 -2.63 -33.72 -4.49
C PRO A 10 -2.72 -33.39 -5.98
N LEU A 11 -1.69 -32.72 -6.50
CA LEU A 11 -1.57 -32.39 -7.92
C LEU A 11 -0.41 -33.16 -8.54
N GLU A 12 -0.66 -33.79 -9.68
CA GLU A 12 0.40 -34.34 -10.52
C GLU A 12 1.00 -33.21 -11.36
N TRP A 13 2.25 -32.86 -11.07
CA TRP A 13 3.05 -31.95 -11.85
C TRP A 13 3.75 -32.71 -12.98
N LEU A 14 3.63 -32.21 -14.20
CA LEU A 14 4.34 -32.72 -15.36
C LEU A 14 5.04 -31.59 -16.10
N GLN A 15 6.35 -31.73 -16.28
CA GLN A 15 7.15 -30.76 -17.01
C GLN A 15 6.97 -30.94 -18.51
N THR A 16 6.23 -30.03 -19.13
CA THR A 16 5.96 -30.02 -20.58
C THR A 16 6.34 -28.70 -21.22
N GLN A 17 6.60 -28.72 -22.52
CA GLN A 17 6.60 -27.52 -23.34
C GLN A 17 5.18 -27.19 -23.83
N ALA A 18 5.01 -26.01 -24.43
CA ALA A 18 3.75 -25.64 -25.06
C ALA A 18 3.27 -26.74 -26.02
N GLY A 19 2.00 -27.15 -25.89
CA GLY A 19 1.44 -28.26 -26.66
C GLY A 19 1.60 -29.65 -26.02
N GLY A 20 2.11 -29.74 -24.79
CA GLY A 20 2.09 -30.98 -23.99
C GLY A 20 3.20 -31.99 -24.32
N LEU A 21 4.15 -31.62 -25.17
CA LEU A 21 5.33 -32.43 -25.45
C LEU A 21 6.30 -32.40 -24.25
N ALA A 22 7.20 -33.39 -24.17
CA ALA A 22 8.23 -33.42 -23.14
C ALA A 22 9.04 -32.12 -23.10
N ALA A 23 9.37 -31.64 -21.90
CA ALA A 23 10.17 -30.44 -21.73
C ALA A 23 11.57 -30.61 -22.34
N ALA A 24 11.94 -29.75 -23.29
CA ALA A 24 13.27 -29.78 -23.91
C ALA A 24 14.40 -29.46 -22.91
N ARG A 25 14.07 -28.71 -21.85
CA ARG A 25 14.96 -28.37 -20.73
C ARG A 25 14.16 -28.43 -19.43
N PRO A 26 14.11 -29.58 -18.74
CA PRO A 26 13.42 -29.67 -17.46
C PRO A 26 14.08 -28.77 -16.41
N LEU A 27 13.26 -28.23 -15.51
CA LEU A 27 13.67 -27.48 -14.34
C LEU A 27 14.50 -28.37 -13.41
N ARG A 28 15.63 -27.84 -12.95
CA ARG A 28 16.48 -28.50 -11.97
C ARG A 28 15.83 -28.42 -10.58
N GLY A 29 15.87 -29.50 -9.81
CA GLY A 29 15.32 -29.57 -8.46
C GLY A 29 13.92 -30.19 -8.36
N LEU A 30 13.33 -30.58 -9.50
CA LEU A 30 12.08 -31.33 -9.59
C LEU A 30 12.23 -32.48 -10.58
N ASP A 31 11.56 -33.59 -10.30
CA ASP A 31 11.44 -34.69 -11.26
C ASP A 31 10.58 -34.26 -12.47
N GLU A 32 10.76 -34.94 -13.62
CA GLU A 32 9.97 -34.69 -14.84
C GLU A 32 8.47 -34.83 -14.58
N LYS A 33 8.12 -35.77 -13.70
CA LYS A 33 6.79 -35.99 -13.15
C LYS A 33 6.90 -36.07 -11.63
N ALA A 34 6.16 -35.24 -10.93
CA ALA A 34 6.17 -35.19 -9.47
C ALA A 34 4.75 -35.09 -8.91
N SER A 35 4.48 -35.80 -7.83
CA SER A 35 3.25 -35.57 -7.06
C SER A 35 3.52 -34.47 -6.03
N LEU A 36 2.71 -33.42 -6.06
CA LEU A 36 2.69 -32.35 -5.07
C LEU A 36 1.57 -32.64 -4.09
N ALA A 37 1.91 -32.95 -2.84
CA ALA A 37 0.92 -33.19 -1.80
C ALA A 37 0.24 -31.89 -1.35
N VAL A 38 -0.93 -32.02 -0.72
CA VAL A 38 -1.59 -30.88 -0.05
C VAL A 38 -0.64 -30.34 1.02
N GLY A 39 -0.41 -29.02 1.00
CA GLY A 39 0.56 -28.36 1.90
C GLY A 39 2.01 -28.37 1.42
N GLU A 40 2.32 -28.95 0.26
CA GLU A 40 3.60 -28.72 -0.43
C GLU A 40 3.46 -27.60 -1.46
N GLN A 41 4.46 -26.72 -1.54
CA GLN A 41 4.55 -25.71 -2.59
C GLN A 41 5.67 -26.02 -3.57
N LEU A 42 5.43 -25.71 -4.84
CA LEU A 42 6.45 -25.57 -5.86
C LEU A 42 6.83 -24.10 -5.96
N LEU A 43 8.12 -23.80 -5.80
CA LEU A 43 8.66 -22.45 -5.85
C LEU A 43 9.53 -22.27 -7.09
N TRP A 44 9.27 -21.21 -7.85
CA TRP A 44 10.09 -20.77 -8.98
C TRP A 44 10.50 -19.31 -8.82
N VAL A 45 11.81 -19.05 -8.89
CA VAL A 45 12.38 -17.71 -8.71
C VAL A 45 12.93 -17.22 -10.04
N ALA A 46 12.55 -15.98 -10.42
CA ALA A 46 12.88 -15.42 -11.73
C ALA A 46 14.40 -15.29 -11.96
N ASP A 47 15.17 -15.09 -10.88
CA ASP A 47 16.64 -14.96 -10.93
C ASP A 47 17.35 -16.27 -11.28
N ASN A 48 16.67 -17.41 -11.18
CA ASN A 48 17.17 -18.72 -11.63
C ASN A 48 16.06 -19.47 -12.38
N PRO A 49 15.76 -19.07 -13.63
CA PRO A 49 14.58 -19.53 -14.34
C PRO A 49 14.61 -21.02 -14.71
N LEU A 50 15.77 -21.67 -14.58
CA LEU A 50 15.99 -23.10 -14.85
C LEU A 50 15.98 -23.96 -13.58
N ALA A 51 15.58 -23.41 -12.44
CA ALA A 51 15.48 -24.15 -11.18
C ALA A 51 14.11 -23.93 -10.54
N ALA A 52 13.63 -24.97 -9.86
CA ALA A 52 12.48 -24.90 -8.98
C ALA A 52 12.74 -25.79 -7.76
N SER A 53 12.19 -25.41 -6.62
CA SER A 53 12.24 -26.20 -5.40
C SER A 53 10.84 -26.67 -5.00
N ARG A 54 10.80 -27.77 -4.26
CA ARG A 54 9.62 -28.23 -3.54
C ARG A 54 9.86 -28.03 -2.05
N GLU A 55 8.90 -27.45 -1.37
CA GLU A 55 8.96 -27.16 0.06
C GLU A 55 7.66 -27.57 0.73
N THR A 56 7.76 -28.27 1.85
CA THR A 56 6.59 -28.52 2.72
C THR A 56 6.35 -27.29 3.59
N LEU A 57 5.13 -26.79 3.59
CA LEU A 57 4.76 -25.64 4.39
C LEU A 57 4.35 -26.09 5.80
N GLU A 58 5.04 -25.57 6.81
CA GLU A 58 4.64 -25.75 8.22
C GLU A 58 3.30 -25.05 8.53
N ARG A 59 3.02 -23.96 7.82
CA ARG A 59 1.78 -23.20 7.89
C ARG A 59 1.39 -22.75 6.48
N LEU A 60 0.12 -22.98 6.13
CA LEU A 60 -0.42 -22.47 4.88
C LEU A 60 -0.40 -20.94 4.87
N PRO A 61 -0.11 -20.31 3.72
CA PRO A 61 -0.13 -18.85 3.62
C PRO A 61 -1.49 -18.29 4.03
N ASP A 62 -1.51 -17.09 4.60
CA ASP A 62 -2.76 -16.54 5.15
C ASP A 62 -3.85 -16.33 4.08
N TRP A 63 -3.48 -16.14 2.80
CA TRP A 63 -4.41 -16.06 1.68
C TRP A 63 -5.11 -17.39 1.33
N VAL A 64 -4.59 -18.51 1.81
CA VAL A 64 -5.21 -19.84 1.67
C VAL A 64 -6.26 -20.07 2.73
N ASN A 65 -6.16 -19.39 3.88
CA ASN A 65 -7.02 -19.67 5.01
C ASN A 65 -8.35 -18.90 4.89
N PRO A 66 -9.49 -19.58 4.64
CA PRO A 66 -10.79 -18.92 4.50
C PRO A 66 -11.30 -18.31 5.81
N GLN A 67 -10.57 -18.50 6.92
CA GLN A 67 -10.86 -17.87 8.21
C GLN A 67 -10.42 -16.40 8.30
N VAL A 68 -9.76 -15.84 7.28
CA VAL A 68 -9.65 -14.38 7.16
C VAL A 68 -11.05 -13.84 6.90
N ALA A 69 -11.72 -13.44 7.98
CA ALA A 69 -13.05 -12.87 7.91
C ALA A 69 -12.97 -11.54 7.14
N PHE A 70 -13.45 -11.55 5.89
CA PHE A 70 -13.75 -10.32 5.18
C PHE A 70 -14.75 -9.51 5.99
N GLU A 71 -14.50 -8.20 6.11
CA GLU A 71 -15.51 -7.29 6.65
C GLU A 71 -16.74 -7.32 5.72
N ASP A 72 -17.94 -7.05 6.26
CA ASP A 72 -19.19 -7.16 5.47
C ASP A 72 -19.20 -6.24 4.24
N TYR A 73 -18.47 -5.13 4.29
CA TYR A 73 -18.31 -4.25 3.13
C TYR A 73 -17.41 -4.86 2.05
N GLU A 74 -16.37 -5.60 2.44
CA GLU A 74 -15.45 -6.26 1.51
C GLU A 74 -16.19 -7.36 0.76
N LYS A 75 -17.02 -8.13 1.48
CA LYS A 75 -17.92 -9.12 0.85
C LYS A 75 -18.84 -8.48 -0.18
N ALA A 76 -19.52 -7.39 0.19
CA ALA A 76 -20.45 -6.70 -0.72
C ALA A 76 -19.74 -6.14 -1.98
N ALA A 77 -18.51 -5.66 -1.84
CA ALA A 77 -17.71 -5.19 -2.97
C ALA A 77 -17.17 -6.34 -3.83
N CYS A 78 -16.78 -7.47 -3.22
CA CYS A 78 -16.44 -8.69 -3.95
C CYS A 78 -17.63 -9.24 -4.75
N GLU A 79 -18.82 -9.25 -4.17
CA GLU A 79 -20.06 -9.62 -4.86
C GLU A 79 -20.37 -8.67 -6.02
N ALA A 80 -20.20 -7.36 -5.82
CA ALA A 80 -20.33 -6.37 -6.89
C ALA A 80 -19.33 -6.65 -8.03
N LEU A 81 -18.06 -6.89 -7.71
CA LEU A 81 -17.03 -7.25 -8.69
C LEU A 81 -17.35 -8.55 -9.43
N ALA A 82 -17.77 -9.60 -8.73
CA ALA A 82 -18.19 -10.85 -9.37
C ALA A 82 -19.33 -10.60 -10.37
N SER A 83 -20.33 -9.81 -9.99
CA SER A 83 -21.46 -9.47 -10.88
C SER A 83 -21.04 -8.67 -12.12
N THR A 84 -19.99 -7.84 -12.02
CA THR A 84 -19.44 -7.08 -13.17
C THR A 84 -18.58 -7.96 -14.08
N VAL A 85 -17.89 -8.96 -13.51
CA VAL A 85 -17.00 -9.88 -14.25
C VAL A 85 -17.80 -10.96 -14.99
N GLU A 86 -18.96 -11.38 -14.48
CA GLU A 86 -19.79 -12.46 -15.06
C GLU A 86 -20.38 -12.16 -16.45
N ALA A 87 -20.12 -10.98 -17.03
CA ALA A 87 -20.66 -10.54 -18.32
C ALA A 87 -19.69 -10.61 -19.52
N ASP A 88 -18.73 -11.56 -19.54
CA ASP A 88 -17.71 -11.73 -20.61
C ASP A 88 -16.71 -10.55 -20.78
N GLY A 89 -16.61 -9.67 -19.77
CA GLY A 89 -15.68 -8.54 -19.76
C GLY A 89 -14.29 -8.91 -19.22
N PRO A 90 -13.19 -8.29 -19.71
CA PRO A 90 -11.90 -8.39 -19.06
C PRO A 90 -11.98 -7.85 -17.63
N LEU A 91 -11.47 -8.60 -16.64
CA LEU A 91 -11.41 -8.19 -15.22
C LEU A 91 -10.89 -6.76 -15.05
N TYR A 92 -9.86 -6.40 -15.84
CA TYR A 92 -9.29 -5.06 -15.86
C TYR A 92 -10.32 -3.96 -16.14
N LYS A 93 -11.22 -4.18 -17.10
CA LYS A 93 -12.29 -3.23 -17.44
C LYS A 93 -13.30 -3.12 -16.31
N ALA A 94 -13.71 -4.24 -15.72
CA ALA A 94 -14.62 -4.25 -14.57
C ALA A 94 -14.04 -3.49 -13.36
N LEU A 95 -12.73 -3.63 -13.11
CA LEU A 95 -12.05 -2.88 -12.05
C LEU A 95 -12.04 -1.37 -12.34
N LEU A 96 -11.77 -0.94 -13.58
CA LEU A 96 -11.84 0.48 -13.95
C LEU A 96 -13.26 1.05 -13.78
N GLU A 97 -14.30 0.31 -14.14
CA GLU A 97 -15.69 0.71 -13.94
C GLU A 97 -16.04 0.83 -12.44
N LEU A 98 -15.56 -0.10 -11.61
CA LEU A 98 -15.79 -0.05 -10.16
C LEU A 98 -15.00 1.06 -9.47
N ALA A 99 -13.83 1.43 -10.00
CA ALA A 99 -13.03 2.54 -9.47
C ALA A 99 -13.75 3.91 -9.56
N ASP A 100 -14.70 4.04 -10.48
CA ASP A 100 -15.58 5.21 -10.66
C ASP A 100 -17.00 5.01 -10.07
N HIS A 101 -17.23 3.92 -9.34
CA HIS A 101 -18.55 3.62 -8.80
C HIS A 101 -18.96 4.62 -7.72
N SER A 102 -20.26 4.95 -7.61
CA SER A 102 -20.78 5.85 -6.56
C SER A 102 -20.54 5.41 -5.11
N ARG A 103 -20.13 4.15 -4.89
CA ARG A 103 -20.00 3.52 -3.57
C ARG A 103 -18.52 3.42 -3.23
N ILE A 104 -18.12 4.04 -2.13
CA ILE A 104 -16.70 4.17 -1.79
C ILE A 104 -16.00 2.83 -1.58
N GLU A 105 -16.69 1.84 -1.03
CA GLU A 105 -16.10 0.52 -0.78
C GLU A 105 -15.77 -0.22 -2.08
N ASN A 106 -16.61 -0.05 -3.10
CA ASN A 106 -16.34 -0.59 -4.44
C ASN A 106 -15.13 0.09 -5.06
N ARG A 107 -15.05 1.42 -4.95
CA ARG A 107 -13.90 2.21 -5.43
C ARG A 107 -12.62 1.79 -4.74
N MET A 108 -12.64 1.64 -3.41
CA MET A 108 -11.48 1.24 -2.62
C MET A 108 -10.95 -0.12 -3.08
N ILE A 109 -11.78 -1.18 -3.10
CA ILE A 109 -11.31 -2.52 -3.48
C ILE A 109 -10.84 -2.59 -4.93
N ALA A 110 -11.55 -1.94 -5.85
CA ALA A 110 -11.12 -1.86 -7.24
C ALA A 110 -9.76 -1.16 -7.36
N THR A 111 -9.58 -0.06 -6.64
CA THR A 111 -8.34 0.72 -6.63
C THR A 111 -7.18 0.00 -5.94
N GLU A 112 -7.42 -0.71 -4.83
CA GLU A 112 -6.41 -1.57 -4.20
C GLU A 112 -5.91 -2.61 -5.21
N THR A 113 -6.83 -3.24 -5.95
CA THR A 113 -6.48 -4.27 -6.94
C THR A 113 -5.75 -3.67 -8.15
N LEU A 114 -6.22 -2.53 -8.67
CA LEU A 114 -5.57 -1.81 -9.77
C LEU A 114 -4.16 -1.35 -9.41
N ALA A 115 -3.94 -0.90 -8.16
CA ALA A 115 -2.62 -0.52 -7.67
C ALA A 115 -1.61 -1.68 -7.67
N LEU A 116 -2.06 -2.93 -7.46
CA LEU A 116 -1.21 -4.12 -7.61
C LEU A 116 -0.80 -4.38 -9.06
N LEU A 117 -1.58 -3.89 -10.02
CA LEU A 117 -1.30 -3.99 -11.46
C LEU A 117 -0.46 -2.80 -11.98
N GLY A 118 -0.10 -1.86 -11.12
CA GLY A 118 0.64 -0.64 -11.48
C GLY A 118 -0.25 0.52 -11.97
N GLU A 119 -1.57 0.39 -11.88
CA GLU A 119 -2.51 1.45 -12.25
C GLU A 119 -2.79 2.36 -11.06
N TYR A 120 -2.00 3.43 -10.95
CA TYR A 120 -2.04 4.34 -9.79
C TYR A 120 -2.93 5.55 -9.97
N ASP A 121 -3.44 5.81 -11.17
CA ASP A 121 -4.30 6.96 -11.44
C ASP A 121 -5.57 6.98 -10.56
N PRO A 122 -6.34 5.88 -10.45
CA PRO A 122 -7.48 5.82 -9.53
C PRO A 122 -7.05 5.91 -8.06
N LEU A 123 -5.87 5.40 -7.71
CA LEU A 123 -5.33 5.46 -6.35
C LEU A 123 -5.06 6.90 -5.92
N VAL A 124 -4.34 7.66 -6.74
CA VAL A 124 -4.01 9.05 -6.43
C VAL A 124 -5.27 9.92 -6.43
N ALA A 125 -6.20 9.68 -7.36
CA ALA A 125 -7.50 10.36 -7.37
C ALA A 125 -8.25 10.13 -6.05
N LEU A 126 -8.43 8.87 -5.66
CA LEU A 126 -9.15 8.49 -4.45
C LEU A 126 -8.46 9.01 -3.19
N LEU A 127 -7.14 8.85 -3.07
CA LEU A 127 -6.38 9.33 -1.91
C LEU A 127 -6.42 10.86 -1.74
N SER A 128 -6.60 11.60 -2.83
CA SER A 128 -6.72 13.07 -2.84
C SER A 128 -8.09 13.56 -2.42
N GLU A 129 -9.09 12.68 -2.29
CA GLU A 129 -10.41 13.02 -1.78
C GLU A 129 -10.45 13.05 -0.25
N LEU A 130 -11.48 13.74 0.27
CA LEU A 130 -11.87 13.60 1.66
C LEU A 130 -12.64 12.28 1.83
N PRO A 131 -12.41 11.55 2.94
CA PRO A 131 -13.20 10.36 3.22
C PRO A 131 -14.69 10.75 3.34
N PRO A 132 -15.61 9.99 2.72
CA PRO A 132 -17.04 10.26 2.87
C PRO A 132 -17.50 10.06 4.31
N GLU A 133 -18.59 10.75 4.68
CA GLU A 133 -19.18 10.61 6.00
C GLU A 133 -19.53 9.15 6.32
N GLY A 134 -19.19 8.69 7.52
CA GLY A 134 -19.42 7.31 7.96
C GLY A 134 -18.31 6.32 7.60
N LEU A 135 -17.39 6.68 6.69
CA LEU A 135 -16.19 5.90 6.48
C LEU A 135 -15.20 6.21 7.62
N GLY A 136 -15.10 5.30 8.58
CA GLY A 136 -14.26 5.49 9.76
C GLY A 136 -12.80 5.77 9.37
N ARG A 137 -12.18 6.77 10.01
CA ARG A 137 -10.76 7.18 9.82
C ARG A 137 -9.80 5.99 9.64
N ARG A 138 -9.93 4.98 10.51
CA ARG A 138 -9.09 3.78 10.49
C ARG A 138 -9.16 2.98 9.19
N ARG A 139 -10.32 2.92 8.54
CA ARG A 139 -10.49 2.20 7.28
C ARG A 139 -9.75 2.89 6.13
N TRP A 140 -9.82 4.21 6.10
CA TRP A 140 -9.11 4.99 5.10
C TRP A 140 -7.59 4.91 5.29
N GLU A 141 -7.12 4.99 6.54
CA GLU A 141 -5.71 4.76 6.89
C GLU A 141 -5.25 3.34 6.52
N ALA A 142 -6.09 2.33 6.75
CA ALA A 142 -5.79 0.95 6.38
C ALA A 142 -5.68 0.75 4.86
N PHE A 143 -6.57 1.36 4.08
CA PHE A 143 -6.51 1.34 2.61
C PHE A 143 -5.21 1.94 2.08
N GLU A 144 -4.79 3.08 2.63
CA GLU A 144 -3.54 3.71 2.24
C GLU A 144 -2.32 2.86 2.63
N ALA A 145 -2.33 2.29 3.84
CA ALA A 145 -1.27 1.39 4.32
C ALA A 145 -1.15 0.11 3.49
N LYS A 146 -2.24 -0.35 2.85
CA LYS A 146 -2.26 -1.51 1.95
C LYS A 146 -1.80 -1.20 0.53
N THR A 147 -1.71 0.07 0.12
CA THR A 147 -1.47 0.45 -1.29
C THR A 147 -0.15 1.16 -1.49
N VAL A 148 0.06 2.31 -0.84
CA VAL A 148 1.22 3.17 -1.07
C VAL A 148 2.54 2.49 -0.67
N PRO A 149 2.68 1.87 0.52
CA PRO A 149 3.92 1.19 0.89
C PRO A 149 4.28 0.03 -0.04
N LEU A 150 3.29 -0.68 -0.57
CA LEU A 150 3.53 -1.78 -1.53
C LEU A 150 4.09 -1.25 -2.85
N ALA A 151 3.53 -0.16 -3.38
CA ALA A 151 4.06 0.48 -4.58
C ALA A 151 5.49 1.00 -4.38
N LEU A 152 5.78 1.58 -3.21
CA LEU A 152 7.11 2.11 -2.89
C LEU A 152 8.18 1.03 -2.62
N ALA A 153 7.77 -0.20 -2.32
CA ALA A 153 8.68 -1.32 -2.07
C ALA A 153 9.37 -1.84 -3.36
N ASP A 154 8.81 -1.56 -4.53
CA ASP A 154 9.41 -1.86 -5.84
C ASP A 154 9.73 -0.57 -6.59
N GLU A 155 10.97 -0.40 -7.03
CA GLU A 155 11.43 0.85 -7.65
C GLU A 155 10.75 1.14 -9.01
N SER A 156 10.34 0.12 -9.76
CA SER A 156 9.63 0.31 -11.03
C SER A 156 8.21 0.80 -10.79
N LEU A 157 7.51 0.18 -9.84
CA LEU A 157 6.17 0.59 -9.41
C LEU A 157 6.18 1.97 -8.74
N ALA A 158 7.18 2.24 -7.91
CA ALA A 158 7.34 3.54 -7.26
C ALA A 158 7.43 4.68 -8.28
N ARG A 159 8.17 4.49 -9.38
CA ARG A 159 8.26 5.50 -10.45
C ARG A 159 6.92 5.76 -11.13
N LEU A 160 6.11 4.73 -11.35
CA LEU A 160 4.76 4.90 -11.90
C LEU A 160 3.88 5.70 -10.95
N LEU A 161 3.88 5.36 -9.65
CA LEU A 161 3.14 6.12 -8.65
C LEU A 161 3.60 7.59 -8.58
N GLU A 162 4.91 7.82 -8.57
CA GLU A 162 5.48 9.17 -8.57
C GLU A 162 5.11 9.97 -9.81
N GLN A 163 5.10 9.34 -10.99
CA GLN A 163 4.65 9.98 -12.22
C GLN A 163 3.20 10.43 -12.08
N VAL A 164 2.31 9.55 -11.63
CA VAL A 164 0.90 9.90 -11.43
C VAL A 164 0.73 11.01 -10.40
N LEU A 165 1.48 11.00 -9.29
CA LEU A 165 1.46 12.08 -8.30
C LEU A 165 1.85 13.44 -8.90
N ARG A 166 2.85 13.49 -9.78
CA ARG A 166 3.25 14.72 -10.50
C ARG A 166 2.19 15.19 -11.49
N GLU A 167 1.52 14.27 -12.16
CA GLU A 167 0.52 14.58 -13.19
C GLU A 167 -0.83 15.02 -12.59
N ARG A 168 -1.26 14.38 -11.50
CA ARG A 168 -2.56 14.60 -10.87
C ARG A 168 -2.57 15.77 -9.89
N LEU A 169 -1.45 16.04 -9.21
CA LEU A 169 -1.39 17.10 -8.21
C LEU A 169 -0.90 18.42 -8.82
N PRO A 170 -1.34 19.58 -8.29
CA PRO A 170 -0.86 20.87 -8.77
C PRO A 170 0.65 21.01 -8.61
N GLN A 171 1.36 21.35 -9.70
CA GLN A 171 2.79 21.73 -9.76
C GLN A 171 3.68 21.16 -8.64
N ASP A 172 3.96 21.97 -7.61
CA ASP A 172 4.90 21.69 -6.52
C ASP A 172 4.39 20.62 -5.54
N ARG A 173 3.07 20.41 -5.49
CA ARG A 173 2.43 19.46 -4.58
C ARG A 173 2.71 18.01 -4.94
N GLY A 174 2.91 17.69 -6.22
CA GLY A 174 3.34 16.36 -6.65
C GLY A 174 4.67 15.94 -6.02
N GLU A 175 5.68 16.81 -6.14
CA GLU A 175 7.00 16.58 -5.54
C GLU A 175 6.96 16.52 -4.01
N ILE A 176 6.14 17.36 -3.38
CA ILE A 176 5.95 17.32 -1.92
C ILE A 176 5.28 16.00 -1.51
N ALA A 177 4.24 15.56 -2.22
CA ALA A 177 3.54 14.30 -1.93
C ALA A 177 4.50 13.10 -2.02
N ILE A 178 5.36 13.06 -3.03
CA ILE A 178 6.37 12.01 -3.20
C ILE A 178 7.33 11.98 -2.00
N LYS A 179 7.87 13.14 -1.63
CA LYS A 179 8.80 13.27 -0.51
C LYS A 179 8.14 12.90 0.82
N LEU A 180 6.87 13.25 1.01
CA LEU A 180 6.10 12.87 2.18
C LEU A 180 5.84 11.35 2.23
N ALA A 181 5.39 10.75 1.11
CA ALA A 181 5.11 9.33 1.01
C ALA A 181 6.37 8.49 1.27
N ARG A 182 7.54 8.93 0.78
CA ARG A 182 8.84 8.29 1.02
C ARG A 182 9.48 8.64 2.38
N ARG A 183 8.91 9.57 3.15
CA ARG A 183 9.51 10.12 4.39
C ARG A 183 10.89 10.75 4.16
N THR A 184 11.07 11.45 3.03
CA THR A 184 12.32 12.07 2.57
C THR A 184 12.24 13.59 2.39
N LEU A 185 11.24 14.25 2.98
CA LEU A 185 11.13 15.72 2.94
C LEU A 185 12.42 16.36 3.48
N PRO A 186 13.07 17.26 2.71
CA PRO A 186 14.36 17.81 3.08
C PRO A 186 14.25 18.73 4.29
N ALA A 187 15.04 18.44 5.32
CA ALA A 187 15.16 19.29 6.50
C ALA A 187 16.56 19.12 7.12
N GLU A 188 17.16 20.22 7.57
CA GLU A 188 18.47 20.20 8.24
C GLU A 188 18.40 19.70 9.68
N SER A 189 17.20 19.67 10.26
CA SER A 189 16.95 19.21 11.63
C SER A 189 15.53 18.68 11.79
N LEU A 190 15.28 17.90 12.84
CA LEU A 190 13.94 17.48 13.24
C LEU A 190 13.02 18.68 13.47
N ALA A 191 13.52 19.77 14.06
CA ALA A 191 12.75 21.00 14.28
C ALA A 191 12.32 21.66 12.95
N GLY A 192 13.21 21.69 11.97
CA GLY A 192 12.91 22.17 10.61
C GLY A 192 11.88 21.29 9.90
N LEU A 193 12.00 19.97 10.06
CA LEU A 193 11.03 19.01 9.52
C LEU A 193 9.65 19.22 10.15
N THR A 194 9.56 19.25 11.48
CA THR A 194 8.29 19.42 12.21
C THR A 194 7.58 20.71 11.82
N SER A 195 8.31 21.81 11.67
CA SER A 195 7.74 23.09 11.20
C SER A 195 7.12 22.98 9.80
N GLN A 196 7.79 22.27 8.88
CA GLN A 196 7.25 22.03 7.54
C GLN A 196 5.99 21.16 7.59
N LEU A 197 6.00 20.07 8.38
CA LEU A 197 4.85 19.18 8.50
C LEU A 197 3.64 19.88 9.12
N ILE A 198 3.82 20.69 10.16
CA ILE A 198 2.74 21.49 10.76
C ILE A 198 2.14 22.45 9.75
N THR A 199 2.97 23.08 8.91
CA THR A 199 2.48 23.98 7.84
C THR A 199 1.63 23.23 6.82
N LEU A 200 1.99 21.99 6.47
CA LEU A 200 1.25 21.15 5.54
C LEU A 200 -0.10 20.68 6.10
N LEU A 201 -0.36 20.76 7.40
CA LEU A 201 -1.68 20.45 7.98
C LEU A 201 -2.78 21.42 7.53
N GLU A 202 -2.40 22.61 7.05
CA GLU A 202 -3.33 23.62 6.57
C GLU A 202 -3.47 23.62 5.03
N ASP A 203 -2.75 22.72 4.33
CA ASP A 203 -2.76 22.65 2.87
C ASP A 203 -4.15 22.34 2.30
N GLU A 204 -4.46 22.85 1.11
CA GLU A 204 -5.74 22.56 0.45
C GLU A 204 -5.84 21.10 -0.01
N GLN A 205 -4.70 20.46 -0.34
CA GLN A 205 -4.64 19.08 -0.80
C GLN A 205 -4.76 18.10 0.39
N PRO A 206 -5.85 17.31 0.47
CA PRO A 206 -6.06 16.36 1.57
C PRO A 206 -4.94 15.33 1.71
N LEU A 207 -4.35 14.90 0.59
CA LEU A 207 -3.26 13.93 0.58
C LEU A 207 -2.03 14.44 1.33
N LEU A 208 -1.65 15.71 1.13
CA LEU A 208 -0.49 16.30 1.82
C LEU A 208 -0.75 16.42 3.32
N ARG A 209 -1.94 16.89 3.70
CA ARG A 209 -2.37 16.97 5.11
C ARG A 209 -2.27 15.61 5.79
N ARG A 210 -2.69 14.55 5.09
CA ARG A 210 -2.72 13.19 5.63
C ARG A 210 -1.33 12.63 5.85
N TYR A 211 -0.44 12.73 4.86
CA TYR A 211 0.94 12.30 5.08
C TYR A 211 1.65 13.13 6.15
N ALA A 212 1.37 14.43 6.22
CA ALA A 212 1.95 15.30 7.24
C ALA A 212 1.53 14.90 8.66
N ILE A 213 0.24 14.65 8.90
CA ILE A 213 -0.23 14.22 10.24
C ILE A 213 0.28 12.83 10.59
N GLN A 214 0.29 11.87 9.66
CA GLN A 214 0.85 10.54 9.91
C GLN A 214 2.32 10.63 10.33
N TRP A 215 3.12 11.44 9.62
CA TRP A 215 4.53 11.58 9.95
C TRP A 215 4.73 12.27 11.31
N LEU A 216 3.91 13.26 11.66
CA LEU A 216 3.92 13.85 13.00
C LEU A 216 3.56 12.83 14.09
N GLU A 217 2.56 11.98 13.85
CA GLU A 217 2.15 10.90 14.78
C GLU A 217 3.20 9.78 14.89
N GLU A 218 4.01 9.57 13.85
CA GLU A 218 5.17 8.67 13.85
C GLU A 218 6.37 9.26 14.62
N LEU A 219 6.59 10.58 14.51
CA LEU A 219 7.75 11.26 15.10
C LEU A 219 7.59 11.53 16.60
N TYR A 220 6.36 11.65 17.12
CA TYR A 220 6.11 12.11 18.48
C TYR A 220 5.27 11.13 19.30
N ASP A 221 5.55 11.06 20.60
CA ASP A 221 4.71 10.32 21.53
C ASP A 221 3.45 11.14 21.86
N LEU A 222 2.28 10.53 21.64
CA LEU A 222 0.98 11.19 21.68
C LEU A 222 -0.01 10.30 22.42
N SER A 223 -0.83 10.91 23.27
CA SER A 223 -2.00 10.26 23.84
C SER A 223 -3.10 10.13 22.79
N ASP A 224 -4.09 9.25 23.03
CA ASP A 224 -5.26 9.16 22.16
C ASP A 224 -6.04 10.47 22.11
N SER A 225 -6.04 11.25 23.20
CA SER A 225 -6.67 12.58 23.22
C SER A 225 -5.96 13.60 22.33
N ASP A 226 -4.63 13.48 22.18
CA ASP A 226 -3.84 14.35 21.31
C ASP A 226 -4.11 14.03 19.84
N ARG A 227 -4.25 12.74 19.48
CA ARG A 227 -4.60 12.29 18.12
C ARG A 227 -5.96 12.78 17.63
N LEU A 228 -6.85 13.19 18.56
CA LEU A 228 -8.15 13.78 18.25
C LEU A 228 -8.10 15.29 18.02
N ARG A 229 -6.95 15.94 18.25
CA ARG A 229 -6.78 17.40 18.09
C ARG A 229 -6.65 17.85 16.65
N TYR A 230 -6.57 16.92 15.71
CA TYR A 230 -6.54 17.22 14.29
C TYR A 230 -7.22 16.12 13.49
N ARG A 231 -8.00 16.52 12.47
CA ARG A 231 -8.51 15.63 11.43
C ARG A 231 -8.35 16.25 10.05
N VAL A 232 -8.02 15.40 9.08
CA VAL A 232 -7.76 15.80 7.68
C VAL A 232 -9.02 16.32 6.99
N ASP A 233 -10.20 15.83 7.40
CA ASP A 233 -11.51 16.14 6.82
C ASP A 233 -12.23 17.32 7.49
N TRP A 234 -11.62 17.94 8.49
CA TRP A 234 -12.18 19.14 9.11
C TRP A 234 -12.31 20.32 8.12
N PRO A 235 -13.27 21.22 8.33
CA PRO A 235 -13.34 22.51 7.64
C PRO A 235 -12.08 23.36 7.89
N ALA A 236 -11.82 24.33 7.01
CA ALA A 236 -10.58 25.13 7.04
C ALA A 236 -10.28 25.79 8.40
N GLN A 237 -11.31 26.35 9.05
CA GLN A 237 -11.16 27.00 10.36
C GLN A 237 -10.72 26.01 11.45
N GLU A 238 -11.38 24.85 11.53
CA GLU A 238 -11.05 23.80 12.50
C GLU A 238 -9.67 23.16 12.21
N ARG A 239 -9.30 23.01 10.93
CA ARG A 239 -7.95 22.57 10.54
C ARG A 239 -6.88 23.53 11.03
N LYS A 240 -7.11 24.84 10.87
CA LYS A 240 -6.21 25.87 11.37
C LYS A 240 -6.06 25.80 12.88
N GLU A 241 -7.16 25.64 13.61
CA GLU A 241 -7.12 25.47 15.08
C GLU A 241 -6.34 24.22 15.51
N GLY A 242 -6.50 23.10 14.79
CA GLY A 242 -5.72 21.89 15.01
C GLY A 242 -4.23 22.06 14.69
N ALA A 243 -3.89 22.76 13.61
CA ALA A 243 -2.51 23.10 13.26
C ALA A 243 -1.88 24.06 14.29
N ASP A 244 -2.64 25.05 14.77
CA ASP A 244 -2.24 25.98 15.83
C ASP A 244 -1.98 25.24 17.16
N TRP A 245 -2.75 24.20 17.47
CA TRP A 245 -2.49 23.33 18.62
C TRP A 245 -1.13 22.63 18.50
N TRP A 246 -0.82 22.05 17.33
CA TRP A 246 0.48 21.43 17.06
C TRP A 246 1.62 22.43 17.16
N ARG A 247 1.47 23.60 16.53
CA ARG A 247 2.42 24.72 16.56
C ARG A 247 2.72 25.17 17.98
N ASN A 248 1.68 25.37 18.80
CA ASN A 248 1.81 25.78 20.20
C ASN A 248 2.56 24.76 21.07
N ARG A 249 2.32 23.46 20.85
CA ARG A 249 3.00 22.38 21.56
C ARG A 249 4.47 22.30 21.15
N PHE A 250 4.76 22.46 19.86
CA PHE A 250 6.12 22.48 19.33
C PHE A 250 6.94 23.67 19.87
N GLU A 251 6.41 24.90 19.77
CA GLU A 251 7.07 26.12 20.25
C GLU A 251 7.34 26.12 21.77
N LYS A 252 6.50 25.43 22.54
CA LYS A 252 6.66 25.29 24.00
C LYS A 252 7.46 24.06 24.41
N GLU A 253 8.07 23.35 23.47
CA GLU A 253 8.86 22.13 23.70
C GLU A 253 8.07 21.03 24.46
N ARG A 254 6.77 20.94 24.20
CA ARG A 254 5.86 19.99 24.85
C ARG A 254 5.64 18.71 24.06
N LEU A 255 6.30 18.57 22.91
CA LEU A 255 6.28 17.36 22.10
C LEU A 255 7.49 16.50 22.47
N THR A 256 7.24 15.25 22.85
CA THR A 256 8.31 14.29 23.18
C THR A 256 8.60 13.45 21.93
N PRO A 257 9.79 13.55 21.30
CA PRO A 257 10.13 12.73 20.15
C PRO A 257 10.12 11.24 20.51
N ARG A 258 9.58 10.40 19.63
CA ARG A 258 9.74 8.95 19.77
C ARG A 258 11.20 8.61 19.54
N THR A 259 11.79 7.87 20.48
CA THR A 259 13.16 7.40 20.37
C THR A 259 13.20 6.19 19.41
N ALA A 260 13.11 6.43 18.11
CA ALA A 260 13.27 5.39 17.10
C ALA A 260 13.95 5.96 15.84
N GLY A 261 15.22 5.63 15.65
CA GLY A 261 15.79 5.46 14.32
C GLY A 261 16.41 6.67 13.60
N MET A 262 16.71 7.80 14.25
CA MET A 262 17.73 8.72 13.68
C MET A 262 19.12 8.09 13.88
N GLN A 263 19.46 7.08 13.07
CA GLN A 263 20.87 6.79 12.81
C GLN A 263 21.44 8.03 12.12
N SER A 264 22.18 8.84 12.88
CA SER A 264 23.02 9.89 12.31
C SER A 264 23.95 9.26 11.27
N PRO A 265 24.19 9.91 10.12
CA PRO A 265 25.17 9.43 9.17
C PRO A 265 26.52 9.42 9.89
N THR A 266 27.09 8.23 10.08
CA THR A 266 28.48 8.09 10.53
C THR A 266 29.34 8.90 9.58
N SER A 267 29.86 10.00 10.10
CA SER A 267 30.94 10.74 9.46
C SER A 267 32.15 9.81 9.44
N GLU A 268 32.36 9.10 8.35
CA GLU A 268 33.68 8.56 8.03
C GLU A 268 34.57 9.75 7.65
N ASN A 269 35.34 10.22 8.64
CA ASN A 269 36.55 10.99 8.39
C ASN A 269 37.60 10.59 9.42
N GLY A 270 38.68 10.00 8.91
CA GLY A 270 40.02 10.14 9.49
C GLY A 270 40.49 9.02 10.41
N ARG A 271 41.16 8.02 9.84
CA ARG A 271 42.59 7.77 10.04
C ARG A 271 43.14 6.80 9.01
#